data_AF-A0A9Q4KTP3-F1
#
_entry.id   AF-A0A9Q4KTP3-F1
#
_cell.length_a   1.000
_cell.length_b   1.000
_cell.length_c   1.000
_cell.angle_alpha   90.00
_cell.angle_beta   90.00
_cell.angle_gamma   90.00
#
_symmetry.space_group_name_H-M   'P 1'
#
loop_
_entity.id
_entity.type
_entity.pdbx_description
1 polymer ?
#
loop_
_entity_poly.entity_id
_entity_poly.type
_entity_poly.pdbx_seq_one_letter_code
_entity_poly.pdbx_strand_id
1 'polypeptide(L)'
;ENISDIIYEWAGVLSVDESSMRGQVKEKDMIVYEKLSGKPFMQRGYSRNPRQNASAIIIDKIQVFKNYVYANIELQTTYQEVNLDIDTMKFDGKEYRYDFSSIDEYLKTLCNENKKQDIIKFINILKTSLTYKPVATNHLNDYVKNTLPNSLKEFKIFIATLLNNRKIGNDNNQTIYGSNQTDVINGKGGDDKFYGAGGDDLYEFDKNFGNDIIYDTQGDNEIVFTKGITKEDLSFKRELANLIIYVTNENGEKDSITVQNFFDIGDNLGNGVIKNINFADRTKLNIDDILKFSPLIGTDGDDKFYLTSNNDNFKALGGNDIVYGGVGDDAIGGEDGNDILYGGIGNDILNGGTGNDELYGEEGNDTYVFGKEWGQDIIKDYDGFNN
;
A
#
# COMPACT_ATOMS: atom_id res chain seq x y z
N GLU A 1 5.89 -24.69 -25.86
CA GLU A 1 6.52 -25.96 -25.44
C GLU A 1 6.82 -25.93 -23.96
N ASN A 2 6.88 -27.08 -23.29
CA ASN A 2 7.24 -27.14 -21.88
C ASN A 2 8.74 -26.82 -21.75
N ILE A 3 9.11 -25.75 -21.04
CA ILE A 3 10.53 -25.36 -20.82
C ILE A 3 11.39 -26.53 -20.30
N SER A 4 10.76 -27.45 -19.56
CA SER A 4 11.45 -28.65 -19.06
C SER A 4 11.94 -29.53 -20.20
N ASP A 5 11.18 -29.67 -21.29
CA ASP A 5 11.54 -30.53 -22.42
C ASP A 5 12.75 -29.98 -23.16
N ILE A 6 12.81 -28.66 -23.38
CA ILE A 6 13.97 -27.98 -23.99
C ILE A 6 15.23 -28.20 -23.13
N ILE A 7 15.10 -28.05 -21.81
CA ILE A 7 16.22 -28.27 -20.88
C ILE A 7 16.65 -29.74 -20.86
N TYR A 8 15.70 -30.67 -20.89
CA TYR A 8 15.99 -32.10 -20.93
C TYR A 8 16.63 -32.53 -22.24
N GLU A 9 16.23 -31.93 -23.37
CA GLU A 9 16.87 -32.13 -24.66
C GLU A 9 18.32 -31.64 -24.63
N TRP A 10 18.55 -30.41 -24.16
CA TRP A 10 19.89 -29.85 -23.98
C TRP A 10 20.76 -30.73 -23.06
N ALA A 11 20.18 -31.23 -21.98
CA ALA A 11 20.87 -32.12 -21.06
C ALA A 11 21.05 -33.54 -21.62
N GLY A 12 20.39 -33.92 -22.71
CA GLY A 12 20.45 -35.26 -23.30
C GLY A 12 19.76 -36.32 -22.46
N VAL A 13 18.66 -35.97 -21.77
CA VAL A 13 17.95 -36.83 -20.81
C VAL A 13 16.51 -37.14 -21.20
N LEU A 14 16.10 -36.84 -22.44
CA LEU A 14 14.75 -37.13 -22.92
C LEU A 14 14.38 -38.62 -22.80
N SER A 15 15.35 -39.51 -23.04
CA SER A 15 15.17 -40.97 -22.97
C SER A 15 15.10 -41.54 -21.56
N VAL A 16 15.35 -40.74 -20.52
CA VAL A 16 15.19 -41.18 -19.13
C VAL A 16 13.70 -41.32 -18.83
N ASP A 17 13.31 -42.38 -18.11
CA ASP A 17 11.92 -42.60 -17.71
C ASP A 17 11.40 -41.43 -16.85
N GLU A 18 10.22 -40.90 -17.19
CA GLU A 18 9.60 -39.75 -16.50
C GLU A 18 9.21 -40.06 -15.05
N SER A 19 8.95 -41.32 -14.72
CA SER A 19 8.64 -41.78 -13.37
C SER A 19 9.88 -42.05 -12.51
N SER A 20 11.08 -41.98 -13.10
CA SER A 20 12.33 -42.29 -12.39
C SER A 20 12.70 -41.19 -11.39
N MET A 21 13.09 -41.61 -10.19
CA MET A 21 13.36 -40.73 -9.06
C MET A 21 14.70 -41.08 -8.38
N ARG A 22 15.44 -40.05 -7.97
CA ARG A 22 16.59 -40.17 -7.06
C ARG A 22 16.26 -39.52 -5.73
N GLY A 23 15.87 -40.35 -4.75
CA GLY A 23 15.28 -39.82 -3.52
C GLY A 23 13.90 -39.23 -3.84
N GLN A 24 13.71 -37.93 -3.60
CA GLN A 24 12.49 -37.21 -3.95
C GLN A 24 12.65 -36.29 -5.18
N VAL A 25 13.79 -36.35 -5.87
CA VAL A 25 14.06 -35.56 -7.08
C VAL A 25 13.80 -36.42 -8.32
N LYS A 26 13.17 -35.86 -9.36
CA LYS A 26 13.09 -36.54 -10.67
C LYS A 26 14.49 -36.82 -11.20
N GLU A 27 14.72 -38.03 -11.73
CA GLU A 27 16.06 -38.42 -12.21
C GLU A 27 16.56 -37.48 -13.32
N LYS A 28 15.67 -37.02 -14.21
CA LYS A 28 15.99 -35.99 -15.22
C LYS A 28 16.51 -34.69 -14.59
N ASP A 29 15.84 -34.19 -13.57
CA ASP A 29 16.23 -32.96 -12.85
C ASP A 29 17.56 -33.14 -12.11
N MET A 30 17.78 -34.33 -11.54
CA MET A 30 19.06 -34.66 -10.90
C MET A 30 20.22 -34.66 -11.92
N ILE A 31 20.04 -35.24 -13.10
CA ILE A 31 21.08 -35.25 -14.14
C ILE A 31 21.37 -33.81 -14.64
N VAL A 32 20.33 -32.99 -14.82
CA VAL A 32 20.49 -31.56 -15.13
C VAL A 32 21.32 -30.87 -14.03
N TYR A 33 21.00 -31.11 -12.76
CA TYR A 33 21.73 -30.54 -11.63
C TYR A 33 23.22 -30.96 -11.63
N GLU A 34 23.50 -32.24 -11.88
CA GLU A 34 24.86 -32.77 -11.97
C GLU A 34 25.65 -32.16 -13.14
N LYS A 35 25.00 -31.91 -14.28
CA LYS A 35 25.60 -31.21 -15.42
C LYS A 35 25.91 -29.75 -15.10
N LEU A 36 24.96 -29.02 -14.50
CA LEU A 36 25.15 -27.62 -14.12
C LEU A 36 26.25 -27.46 -13.06
N SER A 37 26.31 -28.37 -12.10
CA SER A 37 27.34 -28.34 -11.05
C SER A 37 28.70 -28.89 -11.49
N GLY A 38 28.77 -29.51 -12.69
CA GLY A 38 29.98 -30.12 -13.23
C GLY A 38 30.44 -31.39 -12.50
N LYS A 39 29.62 -31.95 -11.59
CA LYS A 39 29.97 -33.15 -10.82
C LYS A 39 28.74 -33.95 -10.38
N PRO A 40 28.88 -35.26 -10.15
CA PRO A 40 27.80 -36.06 -9.59
C PRO A 40 27.40 -35.58 -8.19
N PHE A 41 26.11 -35.68 -7.88
CA PHE A 41 25.59 -35.41 -6.56
C PHE A 41 26.00 -36.53 -5.59
N MET A 42 26.56 -36.15 -4.44
CA MET A 42 27.01 -37.09 -3.41
C MET A 42 26.62 -36.60 -2.02
N GLN A 43 25.53 -37.12 -1.47
CA GLN A 43 25.11 -36.93 -0.09
C GLN A 43 26.22 -37.44 0.85
N ARG A 44 26.73 -36.54 1.71
CA ARG A 44 27.86 -36.78 2.62
C ARG A 44 29.13 -37.31 1.91
N GLY A 45 29.26 -37.09 0.60
CA GLY A 45 30.43 -37.49 -0.18
C GLY A 45 30.44 -38.94 -0.68
N TYR A 46 29.44 -39.78 -0.36
CA TYR A 46 29.44 -41.20 -0.76
C TYR A 46 28.11 -41.72 -1.32
N SER A 47 26.98 -41.07 -1.05
CA SER A 47 25.66 -41.57 -1.45
C SER A 47 25.04 -40.74 -2.57
N ARG A 48 24.63 -41.37 -3.67
CA ARG A 48 23.90 -40.67 -4.76
C ARG A 48 22.47 -40.28 -4.39
N ASN A 49 21.92 -40.80 -3.29
CA ASN A 49 20.56 -40.47 -2.83
C ASN A 49 20.56 -39.19 -1.96
N PRO A 50 19.86 -38.10 -2.36
CA PRO A 50 19.83 -36.83 -1.66
C PRO A 50 19.06 -36.81 -0.32
N ARG A 51 18.26 -37.83 -0.01
CA ARG A 51 17.31 -37.78 1.13
C ARG A 51 16.39 -36.54 1.07
N GLN A 52 15.53 -36.34 2.06
CA GLN A 52 14.48 -35.31 2.02
C GLN A 52 15.05 -33.88 1.90
N ASN A 53 15.93 -33.47 2.81
CA ASN A 53 16.40 -32.07 2.87
C ASN A 53 17.21 -31.67 1.64
N ALA A 54 18.13 -32.51 1.15
CA ALA A 54 18.88 -32.16 -0.06
C ALA A 54 18.02 -32.29 -1.31
N SER A 55 17.00 -33.16 -1.33
CA SER A 55 16.03 -33.20 -2.45
C SER A 55 15.31 -31.87 -2.58
N ALA A 56 14.80 -31.32 -1.48
CA ALA A 56 14.11 -30.03 -1.48
C ALA A 56 15.00 -28.89 -2.04
N ILE A 57 16.27 -28.83 -1.62
CA ILE A 57 17.22 -27.83 -2.11
C ILE A 57 17.51 -28.02 -3.60
N ILE A 58 17.69 -29.25 -4.07
CA ILE A 58 17.98 -29.52 -5.49
C ILE A 58 16.78 -29.18 -6.36
N ILE A 59 15.56 -29.53 -5.93
CA ILE A 59 14.31 -29.18 -6.60
C ILE A 59 14.20 -27.66 -6.73
N ASP A 60 14.45 -26.92 -5.65
CA ASP A 60 14.45 -25.45 -5.66
C ASP A 60 15.48 -24.89 -6.65
N LYS A 61 16.73 -25.36 -6.59
CA LYS A 61 17.79 -24.90 -7.51
C LYS A 61 17.47 -25.18 -8.98
N ILE A 62 16.88 -26.33 -9.28
CA ILE A 62 16.45 -26.67 -10.64
C ILE A 62 15.27 -25.81 -11.07
N GLN A 63 14.32 -25.54 -10.18
CA GLN A 63 13.19 -24.67 -10.51
C GLN A 63 13.66 -23.24 -10.80
N VAL A 64 14.59 -22.70 -10.01
CA VAL A 64 15.24 -21.41 -10.25
C VAL A 64 15.93 -21.39 -11.62
N PHE A 65 16.67 -22.45 -11.97
CA PHE A 65 17.31 -22.55 -13.28
C PHE A 65 16.29 -22.62 -14.43
N LYS A 66 15.22 -23.43 -14.30
CA LYS A 66 14.14 -23.51 -15.29
C LYS A 66 13.48 -22.15 -15.52
N ASN A 67 13.19 -21.43 -14.44
CA ASN A 67 12.62 -20.09 -14.50
C ASN A 67 13.58 -19.10 -15.19
N TYR A 68 14.89 -19.18 -14.88
CA TYR A 68 15.91 -18.38 -15.55
C TYR A 68 15.97 -18.63 -17.06
N VAL A 69 15.98 -19.90 -17.51
CA VAL A 69 15.99 -20.23 -18.94
C VAL A 69 14.72 -19.75 -19.62
N TYR A 70 13.55 -20.02 -19.00
CA TYR A 70 12.27 -19.52 -19.49
C TYR A 70 12.29 -18.00 -19.68
N ALA A 71 12.73 -17.26 -18.66
CA ALA A 71 12.77 -15.82 -18.70
C ALA A 71 13.70 -15.25 -19.78
N ASN A 72 14.87 -15.87 -19.99
CA ASN A 72 15.77 -15.45 -21.07
C ASN A 72 15.17 -15.70 -22.45
N ILE A 73 14.47 -16.82 -22.64
CA ILE A 73 13.76 -17.10 -23.90
C ILE A 73 12.65 -16.07 -24.12
N GLU A 74 11.79 -15.82 -23.13
CA GLU A 74 10.72 -14.82 -23.21
C GLU A 74 11.24 -13.41 -23.51
N LEU A 75 12.38 -13.02 -22.91
CA LEU A 75 13.00 -11.72 -23.15
C LEU A 75 13.45 -11.58 -24.62
N GLN A 76 13.89 -12.68 -25.24
CA GLN A 76 14.37 -12.72 -26.62
C GLN A 76 13.28 -13.00 -27.65
N THR A 77 12.09 -13.47 -27.24
CA THR A 77 10.98 -13.78 -28.14
C THR A 77 9.83 -12.81 -27.93
N THR A 78 9.09 -12.95 -26.84
CA THR A 78 7.92 -12.13 -26.50
C THR A 78 8.28 -10.65 -26.35
N TYR A 79 9.44 -10.35 -25.78
CA TYR A 79 9.90 -8.97 -25.51
C TYR A 79 11.05 -8.52 -26.43
N GLN A 80 11.22 -9.16 -27.59
CA GLN A 80 12.31 -8.85 -28.52
C GLN A 80 12.35 -7.37 -28.94
N GLU A 81 11.18 -6.73 -29.06
CA GLU A 81 11.04 -5.33 -29.47
C GLU A 81 11.60 -4.34 -28.43
N VAL A 82 11.76 -4.76 -27.17
CA VAL A 82 12.42 -3.96 -26.12
C VAL A 82 13.92 -3.81 -26.40
N ASN A 83 14.49 -4.69 -27.22
CA ASN A 83 15.89 -4.65 -27.65
C ASN A 83 16.88 -4.47 -26.47
N LEU A 84 16.66 -5.21 -25.39
CA LEU A 84 17.42 -5.09 -24.16
C LEU A 84 18.64 -6.03 -24.17
N ASP A 85 19.84 -5.46 -24.11
CA ASP A 85 21.09 -6.21 -23.97
C ASP A 85 21.45 -6.41 -22.50
N ILE A 86 21.25 -7.64 -22.03
CA ILE A 86 21.62 -8.06 -20.66
C ILE A 86 22.92 -8.87 -20.62
N ASP A 87 23.61 -9.05 -21.76
CA ASP A 87 24.82 -9.86 -21.88
C ASP A 87 26.10 -9.02 -21.93
N THR A 88 26.00 -7.79 -22.43
CA THR A 88 27.17 -6.92 -22.62
C THR A 88 27.08 -5.65 -21.79
N MET A 89 28.16 -5.33 -21.06
CA MET A 89 28.31 -4.01 -20.45
C MET A 89 28.85 -3.00 -21.47
N LYS A 90 28.36 -1.77 -21.40
CA LYS A 90 28.87 -0.63 -22.16
C LYS A 90 29.60 0.33 -21.21
N PHE A 91 30.66 0.98 -21.69
CA PHE A 91 31.35 2.01 -20.93
C PHE A 91 30.56 3.33 -21.05
N ASP A 92 30.09 3.86 -19.93
CA ASP A 92 29.26 5.08 -19.90
C ASP A 92 30.07 6.39 -19.81
N GLY A 93 31.40 6.28 -19.85
CA GLY A 93 32.33 7.40 -19.63
C GLY A 93 32.96 7.42 -18.24
N LYS A 94 32.45 6.63 -17.29
CA LYS A 94 32.99 6.49 -15.93
C LYS A 94 33.28 5.03 -15.58
N GLU A 95 32.35 4.13 -15.84
CA GLU A 95 32.48 2.70 -15.53
C GLU A 95 31.73 1.83 -16.56
N TYR A 96 31.95 0.51 -16.49
CA TYR A 96 31.22 -0.44 -17.32
C TYR A 96 29.88 -0.75 -16.66
N ARG A 97 28.78 -0.49 -17.38
CA ARG A 97 27.42 -0.70 -16.89
C ARG A 97 26.56 -1.47 -17.88
N TYR A 98 25.56 -2.16 -17.36
CA TYR A 98 24.48 -2.68 -18.19
C TYR A 98 23.51 -1.53 -18.46
N ASP A 99 23.06 -1.46 -19.70
CA ASP A 99 22.22 -0.38 -20.20
C ASP A 99 20.75 -0.82 -20.21
N PHE A 100 19.94 -0.22 -19.34
CA PHE A 100 18.52 -0.53 -19.21
C PHE A 100 17.62 0.51 -19.87
N SER A 101 18.17 1.50 -20.61
CA SER A 101 17.36 2.61 -21.12
C SER A 101 16.31 2.20 -22.15
N SER A 102 16.48 1.05 -22.78
CA SER A 102 15.52 0.55 -23.77
C SER A 102 14.19 0.12 -23.17
N ILE A 103 14.09 -0.07 -21.85
CA ILE A 103 12.82 -0.41 -21.18
C ILE A 103 11.86 0.78 -21.11
N ASP A 104 12.35 2.01 -21.22
CA ASP A 104 11.57 3.23 -20.97
C ASP A 104 10.37 3.37 -21.90
N GLU A 105 10.59 3.24 -23.22
CA GLU A 105 9.54 3.41 -24.23
C GLU A 105 8.52 2.26 -24.17
N TYR A 106 9.00 1.06 -23.88
CA TYR A 106 8.15 -0.12 -23.70
C TYR A 106 7.23 0.04 -22.50
N LEU A 107 7.79 0.40 -21.34
CA LEU A 107 7.01 0.67 -20.14
C LEU A 107 6.03 1.81 -20.39
N LYS A 108 6.48 2.93 -20.94
CA LYS A 108 5.62 4.08 -21.28
C LYS A 108 4.41 3.68 -22.13
N THR A 109 4.60 2.79 -23.09
CA THR A 109 3.50 2.29 -23.94
C THR A 109 2.49 1.49 -23.14
N LEU A 110 2.95 0.48 -22.39
CA LEU A 110 2.07 -0.35 -21.55
C LEU A 110 1.33 0.47 -20.49
N CYS A 111 2.02 1.47 -19.96
CA CYS A 111 1.54 2.45 -19.02
C CYS A 111 0.38 3.28 -19.58
N ASN A 112 0.56 3.88 -20.76
CA ASN A 112 -0.48 4.63 -21.46
C ASN A 112 -1.71 3.76 -21.78
N GLU A 113 -1.47 2.47 -22.03
CA GLU A 113 -2.54 1.49 -22.31
C GLU A 113 -3.16 0.90 -21.03
N ASN A 114 -2.66 1.26 -19.83
CA ASN A 114 -3.05 0.73 -18.53
C ASN A 114 -2.91 -0.81 -18.43
N LYS A 115 -1.91 -1.39 -19.08
CA LYS A 115 -1.62 -2.83 -19.08
C LYS A 115 -0.80 -3.26 -17.87
N LYS A 116 -1.28 -2.98 -16.66
CA LYS A 116 -0.59 -3.26 -15.38
C LYS A 116 -0.08 -4.70 -15.28
N GLN A 117 -0.88 -5.68 -15.70
CA GLN A 117 -0.49 -7.09 -15.64
C GLN A 117 0.65 -7.44 -16.60
N ASP A 118 0.70 -6.83 -17.78
CA ASP A 118 1.77 -7.09 -18.75
C ASP A 118 3.08 -6.40 -18.32
N ILE A 119 2.98 -5.25 -17.65
CA ILE A 119 4.11 -4.60 -16.98
C ILE A 119 4.69 -5.51 -15.90
N ILE A 120 3.86 -6.04 -15.00
CA ILE A 120 4.29 -6.95 -13.92
C ILE A 120 4.94 -8.21 -14.51
N LYS A 121 4.34 -8.82 -15.55
CA LYS A 121 4.92 -9.97 -16.25
C LYS A 121 6.30 -9.63 -16.81
N PHE A 122 6.42 -8.52 -17.54
CA PHE A 122 7.70 -8.10 -18.12
C PHE A 122 8.78 -7.89 -17.05
N ILE A 123 8.47 -7.19 -15.96
CA ILE A 123 9.40 -7.00 -14.83
C ILE A 123 9.86 -8.34 -14.27
N ASN A 124 8.92 -9.25 -14.03
CA ASN A 124 9.23 -10.54 -13.44
C ASN A 124 10.14 -11.35 -14.36
N ILE A 125 9.88 -11.30 -15.68
CA ILE A 125 10.74 -11.91 -16.69
C ILE A 125 12.13 -11.25 -16.69
N LEU A 126 12.22 -9.92 -16.72
CA LEU A 126 13.50 -9.19 -16.65
C LEU A 126 14.29 -9.53 -15.37
N LYS A 127 13.66 -9.54 -14.20
CA LYS A 127 14.37 -9.89 -12.95
C LYS A 127 14.81 -11.34 -12.93
N THR A 128 13.95 -12.24 -13.40
CA THR A 128 14.24 -13.67 -13.46
C THR A 128 15.37 -13.96 -14.46
N SER A 129 15.46 -13.23 -15.58
CA SER A 129 16.56 -13.36 -16.53
C SER A 129 17.91 -12.89 -15.95
N LEU A 130 17.90 -12.04 -14.92
CA LEU A 130 19.09 -11.58 -14.22
C LEU A 130 19.47 -12.43 -13.00
N THR A 131 18.80 -13.56 -12.74
CA THR A 131 19.01 -14.42 -11.54
C THR A 131 20.48 -14.73 -11.25
N TYR A 132 21.30 -14.96 -12.30
CA TYR A 132 22.73 -15.28 -12.16
C TYR A 132 23.66 -14.10 -12.51
N LYS A 133 23.14 -12.86 -12.58
CA LYS A 133 23.85 -11.64 -12.97
C LYS A 133 23.72 -10.53 -11.91
N PRO A 134 24.32 -10.69 -10.72
CA PRO A 134 24.12 -9.77 -9.59
C PRO A 134 24.54 -8.32 -9.89
N VAL A 135 25.57 -8.12 -10.70
CA VAL A 135 26.00 -6.77 -11.13
C VAL A 135 24.94 -6.11 -12.02
N ALA A 136 24.33 -6.87 -12.94
CA ALA A 136 23.24 -6.37 -13.77
C ALA A 136 22.00 -6.03 -12.93
N THR A 137 21.67 -6.84 -11.93
CA THR A 137 20.59 -6.56 -10.97
C THR A 137 20.83 -5.25 -10.22
N ASN A 138 22.06 -4.99 -9.77
CA ASN A 138 22.41 -3.75 -9.10
C ASN A 138 22.28 -2.54 -10.05
N HIS A 139 22.74 -2.66 -11.29
CA HIS A 139 22.60 -1.60 -12.29
C HIS A 139 21.13 -1.34 -12.65
N LEU A 140 20.28 -2.36 -12.71
CA LEU A 140 18.84 -2.21 -12.93
C LEU A 140 18.15 -1.48 -11.77
N ASN A 141 18.47 -1.87 -10.54
CA ASN A 141 17.94 -1.22 -9.34
C ASN A 141 18.36 0.25 -9.27
N ASP A 142 19.63 0.55 -9.59
CA ASP A 142 20.14 1.91 -9.64
C ASP A 142 19.47 2.73 -10.76
N TYR A 143 19.32 2.14 -11.95
CA TYR A 143 18.63 2.75 -13.08
C TYR A 143 17.20 3.16 -12.70
N VAL A 144 16.47 2.29 -12.02
CA VAL A 144 15.09 2.57 -11.63
C VAL A 144 14.95 3.60 -10.53
N LYS A 145 15.91 3.65 -9.59
CA LYS A 145 15.91 4.69 -8.56
C LYS A 145 16.27 6.06 -9.12
N ASN A 146 17.30 6.12 -9.95
CA ASN A 146 18.02 7.37 -10.24
C ASN A 146 17.84 7.89 -11.67
N THR A 147 17.50 7.03 -12.63
CA THR A 147 17.49 7.39 -14.05
C THR A 147 16.10 7.31 -14.68
N LEU A 148 15.21 6.44 -14.16
CA LEU A 148 13.89 6.26 -14.73
C LEU A 148 13.11 7.59 -14.77
N PRO A 149 12.56 7.98 -15.94
CA PRO A 149 11.82 9.23 -16.09
C PRO A 149 10.73 9.40 -15.03
N ASN A 150 10.57 10.62 -14.48
CA ASN A 150 9.52 10.89 -13.48
C ASN A 150 8.11 10.56 -13.98
N SER A 151 7.83 10.73 -15.28
CA SER A 151 6.56 10.32 -15.90
C SER A 151 6.29 8.82 -15.82
N LEU A 152 7.31 8.00 -15.52
CA LEU A 152 7.20 6.56 -15.31
C LEU A 152 7.20 6.17 -13.81
N LYS A 153 7.44 7.12 -12.90
CA LYS A 153 7.33 6.88 -11.45
C LYS A 153 5.89 6.81 -10.97
N GLU A 154 4.94 7.35 -11.75
CA GLU A 154 3.50 7.16 -11.55
C GLU A 154 3.10 5.66 -11.55
N PHE A 155 3.94 4.78 -12.11
CA PHE A 155 3.75 3.32 -12.08
C PHE A 155 4.37 2.69 -10.84
N LYS A 156 3.96 3.18 -9.66
CA LYS A 156 4.48 2.73 -8.35
C LYS A 156 4.46 1.22 -8.17
N ILE A 157 3.42 0.55 -8.66
CA ILE A 157 3.31 -0.92 -8.69
C ILE A 157 4.53 -1.56 -9.38
N PHE A 158 4.95 -1.02 -10.51
CA PHE A 158 6.14 -1.46 -11.24
C PHE A 158 7.40 -1.21 -10.42
N ILE A 159 7.59 0.01 -9.90
CA ILE A 159 8.79 0.42 -9.16
C ILE A 159 8.99 -0.48 -7.95
N ALA A 160 7.94 -0.66 -7.14
CA ALA A 160 8.02 -1.48 -5.95
C ALA A 160 8.27 -2.95 -6.29
N THR A 161 7.62 -3.49 -7.33
CA THR A 161 7.86 -4.87 -7.78
C THR A 161 9.31 -5.07 -8.22
N LEU A 162 9.87 -4.09 -8.93
CA LEU A 162 11.26 -4.14 -9.37
C LEU A 162 12.23 -4.09 -8.18
N LEU A 163 11.97 -3.20 -7.22
CA LEU A 163 12.82 -2.98 -6.06
C LEU A 163 12.62 -3.99 -4.92
N ASN A 164 11.68 -4.95 -5.06
CA ASN A 164 11.25 -5.87 -4.00
C ASN A 164 10.58 -5.19 -2.79
N ASN A 165 9.96 -4.05 -3.04
CA ASN A 165 9.18 -3.27 -2.08
C ASN A 165 7.67 -3.55 -2.18
N ARG A 166 7.30 -4.64 -2.87
CA ARG A 166 5.92 -5.12 -2.84
C ARG A 166 5.71 -6.04 -1.64
N LYS A 167 4.83 -5.64 -0.72
CA LYS A 167 4.41 -6.41 0.46
C LYS A 167 3.00 -6.94 0.23
N ILE A 168 2.81 -8.24 0.42
CA ILE A 168 1.50 -8.89 0.33
C ILE A 168 1.31 -9.69 1.62
N GLY A 169 0.24 -9.38 2.35
CA GLY A 169 -0.20 -10.08 3.54
C GLY A 169 -0.99 -11.35 3.22
N ASN A 170 -1.88 -11.73 4.14
CA ASN A 170 -2.78 -12.87 4.09
C ASN A 170 -4.06 -12.53 4.87
N ASP A 171 -5.03 -13.45 4.92
CA ASP A 171 -6.37 -13.17 5.48
C ASP A 171 -6.43 -13.07 7.03
N ASN A 172 -5.29 -12.87 7.71
CA ASN A 172 -5.23 -12.65 9.16
C ASN A 172 -4.79 -11.22 9.44
N ASN A 173 -5.14 -10.70 10.62
CA ASN A 173 -4.67 -9.40 11.10
C ASN A 173 -3.13 -9.34 11.20
N GLN A 174 -2.54 -8.35 10.55
CA GLN A 174 -1.10 -8.19 10.42
C GLN A 174 -0.65 -6.76 10.66
N THR A 175 0.66 -6.62 10.87
CA THR A 175 1.34 -5.34 10.77
C THR A 175 2.38 -5.45 9.66
N ILE A 176 2.27 -4.58 8.66
CA ILE A 176 3.12 -4.59 7.47
C ILE A 176 3.92 -3.30 7.42
N TYR A 177 5.24 -3.44 7.33
CA TYR A 177 6.18 -2.32 7.28
C TYR A 177 6.70 -2.12 5.85
N GLY A 178 6.51 -0.91 5.34
CA GLY A 178 7.17 -0.35 4.17
C GLY A 178 8.61 0.08 4.46
N SER A 179 9.14 0.94 3.61
CA SER A 179 10.52 1.43 3.63
C SER A 179 10.55 2.92 3.28
N ASN A 180 11.74 3.54 3.24
CA ASN A 180 11.86 4.94 2.81
C ASN A 180 11.91 5.06 1.27
N GLN A 181 11.22 4.18 0.55
CA GLN A 181 11.14 4.13 -0.92
C GLN A 181 9.68 3.89 -1.30
N THR A 182 9.34 4.01 -2.58
CA THR A 182 8.03 3.54 -3.06
C THR A 182 7.79 2.09 -2.71
N ASP A 183 6.80 1.86 -1.87
CA ASP A 183 6.27 0.57 -1.45
C ASP A 183 4.87 0.33 -2.03
N VAL A 184 4.54 -0.95 -2.21
CA VAL A 184 3.18 -1.38 -2.58
C VAL A 184 2.72 -2.40 -1.57
N ILE A 185 1.70 -2.04 -0.81
CA ILE A 185 1.23 -2.82 0.33
C ILE A 185 -0.19 -3.29 0.03
N ASN A 186 -0.43 -4.61 0.14
CA ASN A 186 -1.76 -5.22 0.10
C ASN A 186 -1.87 -6.16 1.30
N GLY A 187 -2.78 -5.85 2.23
CA GLY A 187 -3.02 -6.64 3.45
C GLY A 187 -3.66 -8.00 3.19
N LYS A 188 -4.55 -8.04 2.19
CA LYS A 188 -5.57 -9.06 1.93
C LYS A 188 -6.78 -8.86 2.83
N GLY A 189 -7.23 -9.89 3.54
CA GLY A 189 -8.34 -9.76 4.49
C GLY A 189 -7.82 -9.66 5.92
N GLY A 190 -8.71 -9.34 6.86
CA GLY A 190 -8.36 -9.16 8.28
C GLY A 190 -8.02 -7.71 8.59
N ASP A 191 -8.01 -7.34 9.88
CA ASP A 191 -7.78 -5.96 10.28
C ASP A 191 -6.27 -5.68 10.40
N ASP A 192 -5.72 -4.97 9.43
CA ASP A 192 -4.28 -4.74 9.26
C ASP A 192 -3.81 -3.34 9.66
N LYS A 193 -2.50 -3.24 9.92
CA LYS A 193 -1.79 -1.97 10.09
C LYS A 193 -0.67 -1.84 9.07
N PHE A 194 -0.72 -0.80 8.25
CA PHE A 194 0.32 -0.49 7.28
C PHE A 194 1.16 0.69 7.76
N TYR A 195 2.47 0.54 7.76
CA TYR A 195 3.43 1.59 8.05
C TYR A 195 4.24 1.90 6.79
N GLY A 196 3.82 2.89 5.99
CA GLY A 196 4.49 3.27 4.73
C GLY A 196 5.91 3.78 4.92
N ALA A 197 6.13 4.52 6.01
CA ALA A 197 7.33 5.31 6.26
C ALA A 197 7.43 6.50 5.29
N GLY A 198 8.26 6.45 4.26
CA GLY A 198 8.39 7.58 3.33
C GLY A 198 8.72 7.15 1.92
N GLY A 199 8.54 8.05 0.95
CA GLY A 199 8.50 7.66 -0.46
C GLY A 199 7.05 7.67 -0.94
N ASP A 200 6.85 7.58 -2.25
CA ASP A 200 5.51 7.68 -2.81
C ASP A 200 4.87 6.29 -2.82
N ASP A 201 4.05 6.00 -1.83
CA ASP A 201 3.51 4.66 -1.55
C ASP A 201 2.16 4.40 -2.20
N LEU A 202 1.83 3.11 -2.32
CA LEU A 202 0.57 2.62 -2.87
C LEU A 202 -0.03 1.52 -1.98
N TYR A 203 -1.23 1.76 -1.51
CA TYR A 203 -2.01 0.83 -0.71
C TYR A 203 -3.11 0.20 -1.58
N GLU A 204 -3.07 -1.10 -1.76
CA GLU A 204 -3.98 -1.84 -2.65
C GLU A 204 -4.99 -2.64 -1.82
N PHE A 205 -6.27 -2.41 -2.12
CA PHE A 205 -7.39 -3.04 -1.44
C PHE A 205 -8.24 -3.85 -2.42
N ASP A 206 -8.43 -5.13 -2.08
CA ASP A 206 -9.40 -6.03 -2.71
C ASP A 206 -10.73 -5.97 -1.95
N LYS A 207 -11.76 -6.75 -2.31
CA LYS A 207 -13.00 -6.86 -1.51
C LYS A 207 -12.78 -7.61 -0.21
N ASN A 208 -13.62 -7.31 0.79
CA ASN A 208 -13.63 -7.96 2.11
C ASN A 208 -12.26 -7.86 2.80
N PHE A 209 -11.68 -6.66 2.72
CA PHE A 209 -10.34 -6.43 3.24
C PHE A 209 -10.33 -6.26 4.76
N GLY A 210 -11.46 -5.94 5.40
CA GLY A 210 -11.55 -5.73 6.84
C GLY A 210 -11.41 -4.26 7.24
N ASN A 211 -10.88 -4.01 8.44
CA ASN A 211 -10.72 -2.67 9.01
C ASN A 211 -9.24 -2.33 9.16
N ASP A 212 -8.70 -1.63 8.17
CA ASP A 212 -7.28 -1.39 8.05
C ASP A 212 -6.89 0.02 8.48
N ILE A 213 -5.67 0.15 8.99
CA ILE A 213 -5.11 1.43 9.42
C ILE A 213 -3.82 1.73 8.64
N ILE A 214 -3.77 2.90 8.02
CA ILE A 214 -2.58 3.40 7.32
C ILE A 214 -1.89 4.45 8.18
N TYR A 215 -0.60 4.22 8.45
CA TYR A 215 0.34 5.20 8.99
C TYR A 215 1.38 5.50 7.93
N ASP A 216 1.40 6.74 7.46
CA ASP A 216 2.38 7.22 6.51
C ASP A 216 2.92 8.57 6.97
N THR A 217 4.14 8.91 6.57
CA THR A 217 4.81 10.12 7.06
C THR A 217 5.29 11.04 5.96
N GLN A 218 5.45 10.58 4.71
CA GLN A 218 5.96 11.41 3.61
C GLN A 218 5.47 10.90 2.25
N GLY A 219 5.71 11.68 1.19
CA GLY A 219 5.47 11.26 -0.17
C GLY A 219 4.06 11.54 -0.69
N ASP A 220 3.89 11.31 -1.98
CA ASP A 220 2.64 11.48 -2.70
C ASP A 220 1.88 10.15 -2.68
N ASN A 221 1.15 9.82 -1.62
CA ASN A 221 0.61 8.46 -1.43
C ASN A 221 -0.73 8.22 -2.13
N GLU A 222 -1.01 6.95 -2.45
CA GLU A 222 -2.22 6.58 -3.21
C GLU A 222 -2.89 5.32 -2.67
N ILE A 223 -4.22 5.29 -2.77
CA ILE A 223 -5.01 4.07 -2.62
C ILE A 223 -5.41 3.57 -4.01
N VAL A 224 -5.37 2.25 -4.20
CA VAL A 224 -5.88 1.57 -5.40
C VAL A 224 -6.87 0.51 -4.99
N PHE A 225 -8.11 0.69 -5.45
CA PHE A 225 -9.13 -0.35 -5.35
C PHE A 225 -9.09 -1.25 -6.58
N THR A 226 -9.06 -2.56 -6.35
CA THR A 226 -9.07 -3.56 -7.42
C THR A 226 -10.49 -3.83 -7.93
N LYS A 227 -10.65 -4.82 -8.81
CA LYS A 227 -11.92 -5.05 -9.50
C LYS A 227 -13.02 -5.43 -8.50
N GLY A 228 -14.09 -4.64 -8.49
CA GLY A 228 -15.32 -4.92 -7.75
C GLY A 228 -15.68 -3.86 -6.72
N ILE A 229 -14.79 -2.92 -6.43
CA ILE A 229 -15.09 -1.72 -5.65
C ILE A 229 -15.13 -0.54 -6.62
N THR A 230 -16.24 0.19 -6.59
CA THR A 230 -16.52 1.36 -7.42
C THR A 230 -16.61 2.59 -6.55
N LYS A 231 -16.55 3.79 -7.15
CA LYS A 231 -16.64 5.06 -6.41
C LYS A 231 -17.92 5.14 -5.57
N GLU A 232 -19.01 4.60 -6.09
CA GLU A 232 -20.34 4.63 -5.47
C GLU A 232 -20.43 3.77 -4.21
N ASP A 233 -19.49 2.84 -4.01
CA ASP A 233 -19.44 1.99 -2.81
C ASP A 233 -18.80 2.70 -1.60
N LEU A 234 -18.17 3.87 -1.83
CA LEU A 234 -17.43 4.60 -0.80
C LEU A 234 -18.28 5.64 -0.10
N SER A 235 -18.05 5.75 1.20
CA SER A 235 -18.40 6.92 1.99
C SER A 235 -17.20 7.33 2.83
N PHE A 236 -17.11 8.62 3.13
CA PHE A 236 -15.97 9.20 3.83
C PHE A 236 -16.47 9.83 5.12
N LYS A 237 -15.67 9.73 6.17
CA LYS A 237 -15.88 10.38 7.46
C LYS A 237 -14.57 11.01 7.90
N ARG A 238 -14.61 12.26 8.34
CA ARG A 238 -13.52 12.87 9.11
C ARG A 238 -13.78 12.55 10.57
N GLU A 239 -12.80 11.97 11.24
CA GLU A 239 -12.87 11.70 12.68
C GLU A 239 -11.55 12.10 13.31
N LEU A 240 -11.58 13.11 14.20
CA LEU A 240 -10.37 13.76 14.71
C LEU A 240 -9.45 14.19 13.54
N ALA A 241 -8.18 13.79 13.58
CA ALA A 241 -7.19 14.04 12.53
C ALA A 241 -7.23 12.99 11.40
N ASN A 242 -8.16 12.04 11.42
CA ASN A 242 -8.16 10.89 10.53
C ASN A 242 -9.17 11.04 9.39
N LEU A 243 -8.80 10.51 8.23
CA LEU A 243 -9.74 10.21 7.15
C LEU A 243 -10.15 8.75 7.28
N ILE A 244 -11.44 8.50 7.48
CA ILE A 244 -12.02 7.17 7.45
C ILE A 244 -12.76 6.99 6.13
N ILE A 245 -12.43 5.92 5.41
CA ILE A 245 -13.04 5.54 4.16
C ILE A 245 -13.79 4.23 4.39
N TYR A 246 -15.11 4.25 4.33
CA TYR A 246 -15.91 3.03 4.38
C TYR A 246 -16.19 2.51 2.98
N VAL A 247 -16.11 1.19 2.81
CA VAL A 247 -16.48 0.50 1.58
C VAL A 247 -17.63 -0.44 1.89
N THR A 248 -18.79 -0.20 1.25
CA THR A 248 -19.96 -1.07 1.45
C THR A 248 -19.88 -2.27 0.51
N ASN A 249 -19.80 -3.48 1.08
CA ASN A 249 -19.77 -4.73 0.34
C ASN A 249 -21.17 -5.13 -0.15
N GLU A 250 -21.23 -6.07 -1.10
CA GLU A 250 -22.50 -6.53 -1.71
C GLU A 250 -23.50 -7.13 -0.71
N ASN A 251 -22.99 -7.65 0.42
CA ASN A 251 -23.78 -8.19 1.52
C ASN A 251 -24.27 -7.11 2.51
N GLY A 252 -23.90 -5.85 2.30
CA GLY A 252 -24.20 -4.72 3.18
C GLY A 252 -23.24 -4.53 4.36
N GLU A 253 -22.27 -5.43 4.54
CA GLU A 253 -21.19 -5.24 5.51
C GLU A 253 -20.25 -4.12 5.05
N LYS A 254 -19.60 -3.45 5.99
CA LYS A 254 -18.68 -2.35 5.69
C LYS A 254 -17.25 -2.74 6.09
N ASP A 255 -16.35 -2.64 5.12
CA ASP A 255 -14.92 -2.55 5.38
C ASP A 255 -14.54 -1.09 5.64
N SER A 256 -13.39 -0.85 6.29
CA SER A 256 -12.93 0.52 6.56
C SER A 256 -11.42 0.69 6.41
N ILE A 257 -11.02 1.85 5.90
CA ILE A 257 -9.63 2.28 5.84
C ILE A 257 -9.51 3.55 6.66
N THR A 258 -8.73 3.49 7.73
CA THR A 258 -8.41 4.67 8.55
C THR A 258 -7.03 5.18 8.18
N VAL A 259 -6.97 6.31 7.48
CA VAL A 259 -5.73 7.02 7.19
C VAL A 259 -5.44 7.96 8.35
N GLN A 260 -4.39 7.66 9.10
CA GLN A 260 -4.03 8.39 10.31
C GLN A 260 -3.40 9.74 9.98
N ASN A 261 -3.73 10.76 10.79
CA ASN A 261 -3.20 12.12 10.65
C ASN A 261 -3.34 12.68 9.23
N PHE A 262 -4.48 12.41 8.59
CA PHE A 262 -4.79 12.97 7.28
C PHE A 262 -5.03 14.48 7.33
N PHE A 263 -5.68 14.95 8.40
CA PHE A 263 -5.98 16.35 8.65
C PHE A 263 -5.07 16.89 9.75
N ASP A 264 -4.63 18.14 9.62
CA ASP A 264 -3.99 18.91 10.68
C ASP A 264 -4.99 19.91 11.29
N ILE A 265 -4.75 20.33 12.53
CA ILE A 265 -5.57 21.30 13.29
C ILE A 265 -5.52 22.69 12.64
N GLY A 266 -4.44 23.02 11.93
CA GLY A 266 -4.30 24.30 11.21
C GLY A 266 -4.97 24.37 9.83
N ASP A 267 -6.03 23.59 9.57
CA ASP A 267 -6.72 23.49 8.27
C ASP A 267 -5.84 23.03 7.08
N ASN A 268 -4.67 22.49 7.37
CA ASN A 268 -3.77 21.92 6.38
C ASN A 268 -3.94 20.40 6.31
N LEU A 269 -3.42 19.83 5.23
CA LEU A 269 -3.21 18.39 5.15
C LEU A 269 -2.09 17.99 6.10
N GLY A 270 -2.23 16.81 6.71
CA GLY A 270 -1.15 16.19 7.46
C GLY A 270 0.00 15.72 6.58
N ASN A 271 0.92 14.97 7.18
CA ASN A 271 2.07 14.41 6.47
C ASN A 271 1.74 13.03 5.89
N GLY A 272 2.28 12.70 4.71
CA GLY A 272 2.09 11.38 4.08
C GLY A 272 0.64 11.08 3.66
N VAL A 273 -0.17 12.12 3.41
CA VAL A 273 -1.59 11.94 3.06
C VAL A 273 -1.81 11.19 1.75
N ILE A 274 -2.96 10.52 1.66
CA ILE A 274 -3.43 9.94 0.41
C ILE A 274 -3.87 11.06 -0.54
N LYS A 275 -3.12 11.25 -1.63
CA LYS A 275 -3.40 12.28 -2.64
C LYS A 275 -4.35 11.82 -3.73
N ASN A 276 -4.40 10.52 -3.98
CA ASN A 276 -5.27 9.96 -5.02
C ASN A 276 -5.85 8.61 -4.60
N ILE A 277 -7.11 8.39 -5.00
CA ILE A 277 -7.77 7.09 -4.95
C ILE A 277 -8.08 6.69 -6.39
N ASN A 278 -7.56 5.54 -6.83
CA ASN A 278 -7.73 5.06 -8.19
C ASN A 278 -8.55 3.76 -8.22
N PHE A 279 -9.42 3.65 -9.23
CA PHE A 279 -10.33 2.53 -9.41
C PHE A 279 -9.99 1.70 -10.65
N ALA A 280 -10.50 0.47 -10.70
CA ALA A 280 -10.28 -0.45 -11.82
C ALA A 280 -10.88 0.03 -13.15
N ASP A 281 -11.93 0.85 -13.11
CA ASP A 281 -12.61 1.47 -14.26
C ASP A 281 -11.92 2.74 -14.78
N ARG A 282 -10.77 3.12 -14.17
CA ARG A 282 -10.00 4.35 -14.42
C ARG A 282 -10.62 5.62 -13.85
N THR A 283 -11.72 5.51 -13.10
CA THR A 283 -12.17 6.60 -12.25
C THR A 283 -11.08 6.91 -11.24
N LYS A 284 -10.94 8.20 -10.91
CA LYS A 284 -9.95 8.72 -9.98
C LYS A 284 -10.60 9.78 -9.10
N LEU A 285 -10.30 9.75 -7.81
CA LEU A 285 -10.53 10.85 -6.88
C LEU A 285 -9.18 11.48 -6.59
N ASN A 286 -9.06 12.79 -6.82
CA ASN A 286 -7.89 13.55 -6.39
C ASN A 286 -8.10 14.07 -4.96
N ILE A 287 -7.12 14.79 -4.44
CA ILE A 287 -7.18 15.35 -3.08
C ILE A 287 -8.38 16.28 -2.87
N ASP A 288 -8.74 17.10 -3.87
CA ASP A 288 -9.88 18.02 -3.78
C ASP A 288 -11.21 17.26 -3.70
N ASP A 289 -11.34 16.16 -4.46
CA ASP A 289 -12.50 15.27 -4.39
C ASP A 289 -12.60 14.62 -3.00
N ILE A 290 -11.48 14.12 -2.47
CA ILE A 290 -11.42 13.48 -1.15
C ILE A 290 -11.86 14.48 -0.06
N LEU A 291 -11.31 15.69 -0.08
CA LEU A 291 -11.67 16.75 0.86
C LEU A 291 -13.15 17.14 0.74
N LYS A 292 -13.67 17.22 -0.50
CA LYS A 292 -15.10 17.49 -0.73
C LYS A 292 -16.01 16.39 -0.19
N PHE A 293 -15.57 15.13 -0.21
CA PHE A 293 -16.33 14.01 0.35
C PHE A 293 -16.16 13.83 1.86
N SER A 294 -15.15 14.47 2.47
CA SER A 294 -14.87 14.40 3.91
C SER A 294 -15.00 15.77 4.59
N PRO A 295 -16.16 16.46 4.47
CA PRO A 295 -16.36 17.75 5.10
C PRO A 295 -16.36 17.62 6.63
N LEU A 296 -15.93 18.69 7.31
CA LEU A 296 -16.03 18.84 8.75
C LEU A 296 -17.47 19.24 9.11
N ILE A 297 -18.36 18.25 9.25
CA ILE A 297 -19.78 18.42 9.61
C ILE A 297 -20.20 17.33 10.59
N GLY A 298 -21.06 17.66 11.54
CA GLY A 298 -21.72 16.68 12.42
C GLY A 298 -22.75 15.80 11.69
N THR A 299 -23.12 14.69 12.31
CA THR A 299 -24.10 13.72 11.82
C THR A 299 -25.13 13.36 12.91
N ASP A 300 -26.16 12.58 12.59
CA ASP A 300 -27.16 12.16 13.59
C ASP A 300 -26.67 10.99 14.49
N GLY A 301 -25.38 10.63 14.47
CA GLY A 301 -24.81 9.62 15.35
C GLY A 301 -23.44 9.99 15.88
N ASP A 302 -22.97 9.24 16.88
CA ASP A 302 -21.74 9.54 17.64
C ASP A 302 -20.53 9.93 16.76
N ASP A 303 -20.03 11.14 16.97
CA ASP A 303 -18.93 11.75 16.24
C ASP A 303 -17.79 12.25 17.13
N LYS A 304 -16.60 12.39 16.52
CA LYS A 304 -15.42 12.97 17.18
C LYS A 304 -14.71 13.94 16.26
N PHE A 305 -14.53 15.18 16.71
CA PHE A 305 -13.97 16.25 15.89
C PHE A 305 -12.83 16.99 16.58
N TYR A 306 -11.76 17.24 15.82
CA TYR A 306 -10.93 18.42 16.01
C TYR A 306 -11.45 19.48 15.04
N LEU A 307 -11.88 20.63 15.57
CA LEU A 307 -12.15 21.81 14.76
C LEU A 307 -10.81 22.42 14.31
N THR A 308 -10.85 23.65 13.82
CA THR A 308 -9.73 24.31 13.15
C THR A 308 -8.97 25.18 14.15
N SER A 309 -7.91 25.86 13.69
CA SER A 309 -7.22 26.88 14.49
C SER A 309 -7.80 28.29 14.30
N ASN A 310 -8.98 28.39 13.69
CA ASN A 310 -9.71 29.63 13.47
C ASN A 310 -10.97 29.63 14.34
N ASN A 311 -11.61 30.79 14.48
CA ASN A 311 -12.92 30.87 15.12
C ASN A 311 -13.95 30.04 14.34
N ASP A 312 -14.40 28.94 14.95
CA ASP A 312 -15.32 27.99 14.38
C ASP A 312 -16.76 28.21 14.82
N ASN A 313 -17.70 27.79 13.98
CA ASN A 313 -19.13 27.71 14.33
C ASN A 313 -19.65 26.33 13.93
N PHE A 314 -19.75 25.44 14.90
CA PHE A 314 -19.92 24.02 14.69
C PHE A 314 -21.13 23.46 15.44
N LYS A 315 -21.82 22.51 14.82
CA LYS A 315 -22.93 21.76 15.39
C LYS A 315 -22.66 20.27 15.17
N ALA A 316 -22.62 19.51 16.26
CA ALA A 316 -22.34 18.08 16.23
C ALA A 316 -23.57 17.25 15.82
N LEU A 317 -24.78 17.80 16.07
CA LEU A 317 -26.10 17.30 15.66
C LEU A 317 -26.68 16.22 16.57
N GLY A 318 -26.57 14.94 16.24
CA GLY A 318 -27.22 13.90 17.02
C GLY A 318 -26.22 12.84 17.43
N GLY A 319 -26.44 12.19 18.56
CA GLY A 319 -25.51 11.18 19.08
C GLY A 319 -24.68 11.73 20.22
N ASN A 320 -23.83 10.90 20.82
CA ASN A 320 -22.97 11.32 21.91
C ASN A 320 -21.61 11.73 21.35
N ASP A 321 -21.40 13.04 21.21
CA ASP A 321 -20.31 13.60 20.45
C ASP A 321 -19.13 14.03 21.33
N ILE A 322 -17.93 14.06 20.73
CA ILE A 322 -16.75 14.66 21.37
C ILE A 322 -16.17 15.71 20.43
N VAL A 323 -16.24 16.98 20.82
CA VAL A 323 -15.75 18.10 20.00
C VAL A 323 -14.65 18.83 20.75
N TYR A 324 -13.53 19.04 20.06
CA TYR A 324 -12.42 19.88 20.52
C TYR A 324 -12.34 21.11 19.61
N GLY A 325 -12.63 22.30 20.15
CA GLY A 325 -12.57 23.58 19.44
C GLY A 325 -11.16 23.94 19.02
N GLY A 326 -10.22 23.90 19.98
CA GLY A 326 -8.80 24.03 19.67
C GLY A 326 -8.31 25.45 19.91
N VAL A 327 -8.10 26.24 18.86
CA VAL A 327 -7.63 27.63 19.00
C VAL A 327 -8.57 28.53 18.22
N GLY A 328 -9.00 29.63 18.83
CA GLY A 328 -9.98 30.55 18.24
C GLY A 328 -11.07 30.86 19.25
N ASP A 329 -11.84 31.92 19.00
CA ASP A 329 -13.09 32.11 19.75
C ASP A 329 -14.19 31.27 19.06
N ASP A 330 -14.46 30.08 19.59
CA ASP A 330 -15.30 29.07 18.96
C ASP A 330 -16.75 29.10 19.45
N ALA A 331 -17.69 28.71 18.59
CA ALA A 331 -19.08 28.49 18.94
C ALA A 331 -19.45 27.03 18.65
N ILE A 332 -19.64 26.23 19.70
CA ILE A 332 -19.79 24.78 19.62
C ILE A 332 -21.15 24.37 20.20
N GLY A 333 -21.97 23.71 19.38
CA GLY A 333 -23.22 23.07 19.79
C GLY A 333 -23.12 21.54 19.73
N GLY A 334 -23.42 20.85 20.83
CA GLY A 334 -23.60 19.40 20.86
C GLY A 334 -24.90 18.99 20.16
N GLU A 335 -25.99 19.67 20.53
CA GLU A 335 -27.35 19.48 20.05
C GLU A 335 -28.08 18.30 20.73
N ASP A 336 -28.31 17.14 20.12
CA ASP A 336 -29.06 16.03 20.75
C ASP A 336 -28.11 14.90 21.19
N GLY A 337 -27.91 14.69 22.50
CA GLY A 337 -27.05 13.60 22.96
C GLY A 337 -26.45 13.82 24.34
N ASN A 338 -25.50 12.98 24.75
CA ASN A 338 -24.67 13.29 25.93
C ASN A 338 -23.28 13.63 25.42
N ASP A 339 -23.03 14.92 25.25
CA ASP A 339 -21.88 15.42 24.50
C ASP A 339 -20.73 15.81 25.42
N ILE A 340 -19.52 15.82 24.87
CA ILE A 340 -18.32 16.32 25.53
C ILE A 340 -17.72 17.40 24.64
N LEU A 341 -17.84 18.66 25.08
CA LEU A 341 -17.37 19.82 24.34
C LEU A 341 -16.18 20.45 25.06
N TYR A 342 -15.06 20.59 24.36
CA TYR A 342 -13.88 21.34 24.80
C TYR A 342 -13.77 22.61 23.95
N GLY A 343 -13.82 23.79 24.58
CA GLY A 343 -13.62 25.09 23.94
C GLY A 343 -12.21 25.22 23.41
N GLY A 344 -11.24 25.24 24.32
CA GLY A 344 -9.83 25.29 23.95
C GLY A 344 -9.21 26.62 24.34
N ILE A 345 -8.41 27.19 23.42
CA ILE A 345 -7.77 28.49 23.62
C ILE A 345 -8.58 29.56 22.90
N GLY A 346 -9.22 30.45 23.64
CA GLY A 346 -10.03 31.54 23.12
C GLY A 346 -11.24 31.82 24.01
N ASN A 347 -12.11 32.75 23.60
CA ASN A 347 -13.34 33.03 24.33
C ASN A 347 -14.49 32.27 23.68
N ASP A 348 -14.84 31.13 24.24
CA ASP A 348 -15.71 30.15 23.56
C ASP A 348 -17.17 30.27 23.98
N ILE A 349 -18.06 29.81 23.10
CA ILE A 349 -19.49 29.67 23.34
C ILE A 349 -19.82 28.18 23.25
N LEU A 350 -20.14 27.58 24.39
CA LEU A 350 -20.45 26.16 24.49
C LEU A 350 -21.95 25.96 24.79
N ASN A 351 -22.62 25.18 23.95
CA ASN A 351 -24.02 24.80 24.11
C ASN A 351 -24.14 23.27 24.03
N GLY A 352 -24.33 22.61 25.17
CA GLY A 352 -24.52 21.15 25.22
C GLY A 352 -25.72 20.72 24.37
N GLY A 353 -26.86 21.39 24.55
CA GLY A 353 -28.08 21.11 23.81
C GLY A 353 -29.09 20.38 24.68
N THR A 354 -29.57 19.21 24.27
CA THR A 354 -30.42 18.33 25.06
C THR A 354 -29.67 17.07 25.45
N GLY A 355 -29.87 16.60 26.69
CA GLY A 355 -29.19 15.43 27.24
C GLY A 355 -28.33 15.82 28.44
N ASN A 356 -27.30 15.05 28.78
CA ASN A 356 -26.44 15.37 29.93
C ASN A 356 -25.00 15.54 29.47
N ASP A 357 -24.57 16.79 29.37
CA ASP A 357 -23.36 17.15 28.65
C ASP A 357 -22.21 17.49 29.60
N GLU A 358 -20.98 17.31 29.12
CA GLU A 358 -19.77 17.82 29.78
C GLU A 358 -19.15 18.96 28.96
N LEU A 359 -19.14 20.15 29.53
CA LEU A 359 -18.68 21.38 28.88
C LEU A 359 -17.38 21.86 29.55
N TYR A 360 -16.31 21.93 28.79
CA TYR A 360 -14.97 22.34 29.23
C TYR A 360 -14.60 23.65 28.53
N GLY A 361 -14.54 24.78 29.26
CA GLY A 361 -14.15 26.07 28.68
C GLY A 361 -12.67 26.11 28.28
N GLU A 362 -11.82 25.64 29.19
CA GLU A 362 -10.35 25.66 29.06
C GLU A 362 -9.75 27.08 29.22
N GLU A 363 -9.06 27.65 28.24
CA GLU A 363 -8.34 28.93 28.37
C GLU A 363 -9.10 30.09 27.71
N GLY A 364 -9.69 30.98 28.50
CA GLY A 364 -10.25 32.25 28.04
C GLY A 364 -11.51 32.62 28.77
N ASN A 365 -12.30 33.58 28.26
CA ASN A 365 -13.56 33.97 28.91
C ASN A 365 -14.74 33.31 28.19
N ASP A 366 -15.24 32.23 28.76
CA ASP A 366 -16.20 31.37 28.07
C ASP A 366 -17.65 31.72 28.42
N THR A 367 -18.56 31.32 27.54
CA THR A 367 -20.00 31.50 27.68
C THR A 367 -20.72 30.17 27.53
N TYR A 368 -21.53 29.82 28.53
CA TYR A 368 -22.29 28.56 28.53
C TYR A 368 -23.76 28.83 28.26
N VAL A 369 -24.28 28.25 27.17
CA VAL A 369 -25.64 28.50 26.71
C VAL A 369 -26.53 27.32 27.06
N PHE A 370 -27.66 27.60 27.72
CA PHE A 370 -28.63 26.58 28.11
C PHE A 370 -29.99 26.83 27.44
N GLY A 371 -30.50 25.79 26.77
CA GLY A 371 -31.80 25.77 26.11
C GLY A 371 -32.93 25.23 27.00
N LYS A 372 -34.01 24.79 26.37
CA LYS A 372 -35.01 23.94 27.04
C LYS A 372 -34.53 22.50 26.98
N GLU A 373 -34.87 21.71 28.00
CA GLU A 373 -34.59 20.27 28.03
C GLU A 373 -33.09 19.92 27.99
N TRP A 374 -32.24 20.84 28.48
CA TRP A 374 -30.78 20.70 28.61
C TRP A 374 -30.30 19.64 29.61
N GLY A 375 -31.21 18.82 30.16
CA GLY A 375 -30.88 17.77 31.13
C GLY A 375 -29.99 18.19 32.31
N GLN A 376 -28.90 17.45 32.54
CA GLN A 376 -28.02 17.54 33.72
C GLN A 376 -26.55 17.70 33.34
N ASP A 377 -26.18 18.92 32.97
CA ASP A 377 -24.83 19.20 32.49
C ASP A 377 -23.80 19.42 33.59
N ILE A 378 -22.55 19.17 33.24
CA ILE A 378 -21.35 19.41 34.04
C ILE A 378 -20.48 20.43 33.32
N ILE A 379 -20.30 21.60 33.92
CA ILE A 379 -19.30 22.57 33.47
C ILE A 379 -18.00 22.38 34.25
N LYS A 380 -16.88 22.32 33.54
CA LYS A 380 -15.52 22.29 34.08
C LYS A 380 -14.70 23.43 33.48
N ASP A 381 -14.47 24.44 34.29
CA ASP A 381 -13.77 25.63 33.87
C ASP A 381 -13.00 26.23 35.04
N TYR A 382 -11.73 26.55 34.80
CA TYR A 382 -10.77 26.92 35.83
C TYR A 382 -10.01 28.21 35.52
N ASP A 383 -10.25 28.85 34.36
CA ASP A 383 -9.60 30.11 33.96
C ASP A 383 -10.63 31.15 33.48
N GLY A 384 -10.21 32.41 33.35
CA GLY A 384 -11.04 33.49 32.80
C GLY A 384 -12.22 34.01 33.64
N PHE A 385 -13.04 34.86 33.00
CA PHE A 385 -14.26 35.47 33.54
C PHE A 385 -15.49 35.00 32.75
N ASN A 386 -16.10 33.90 33.20
CA ASN A 386 -17.05 33.14 32.39
C ASN A 386 -18.51 33.51 32.68
N ASN A 387 -19.39 33.41 31.69
CA ASN A 387 -20.78 33.90 31.73
C ASN A 387 -21.84 32.83 31.50
#